data_AF-A0A2E6VN22-F1
#
_entry.id   AF-A0A2E6VN22-F1
#
_cell.length_a   1.000
_cell.length_b   1.000
_cell.length_c   1.000
_cell.angle_alpha   90.00
_cell.angle_beta   90.00
_cell.angle_gamma   90.00
#
_symmetry.space_group_name_H-M   'P 1'
#
loop_
_entity.id
_entity.type
_entity.pdbx_description
1 polymer ?
#
loop_
_entity_poly.entity_id
_entity_poly.type
_entity_poly.pdbx_seq_one_letter_code
_entity_poly.pdbx_strand_id
1 'polypeptide(L)'
;MAQNSRLSNLNTNEKTVWGNVAFLVLTPIAALILVPWFAMTHTIQTSHIVATLVLWWAAGLGITVGYHRLFSHRTYKAPTWFRFVFAILGAAAWQNSIITWCAGHRYHHRDVDTAGDPYSAKRGFLWSHILWVMKTGPRHEALDNVPDLWKDPVCVWQHKHYMLISTAFNLGVPFLIGLATGDVLGMMIFAGLLRVVLVHQFTFCINSVAHMWGTQPWSDANTSRDNWFLSFFTFGEGYHNYHHAFQADYRNGTLWYNFDPGKWLIWTASKLGITHSLRKARPDMVLRRRFEESRSKLAIRLDEFGAQVEQKVAQWEKDWNEKTQMLSDSMRTQLEHAETRLEESLKELRDTQRQWADAQRKRFDASTEELKLAAKNEVKELKRAFRAKKKAAKACMQEWEASLRECYAGLEAVPA
;
A
#
# COMPACT_ATOMS: atom_id res chain seq x y z
N MET A 1 24.68 15.85 -2.05
CA MET A 1 25.55 14.73 -1.59
C MET A 1 26.11 14.94 -0.18
N ALA A 2 26.69 16.09 0.17
CA ALA A 2 27.26 16.32 1.51
C ALA A 2 26.26 16.32 2.70
N GLN A 3 25.01 16.73 2.47
CA GLN A 3 23.96 16.68 3.51
C GLN A 3 23.48 15.24 3.76
N ASN A 4 23.32 14.44 2.69
CA ASN A 4 22.96 13.02 2.80
C ASN A 4 24.06 12.19 3.46
N SER A 5 25.35 12.51 3.23
CA SER A 5 26.46 11.82 3.91
C SER A 5 26.58 12.18 5.40
N ARG A 6 26.25 13.42 5.79
CA ARG A 6 26.13 13.79 7.21
C ARG A 6 24.96 13.11 7.90
N LEU A 7 23.81 13.01 7.22
CA LEU A 7 22.62 12.35 7.77
C LEU A 7 22.76 10.83 7.83
N SER A 8 23.45 10.20 6.88
CA SER A 8 23.73 8.75 6.94
C SER A 8 24.62 8.37 8.12
N ASN A 9 25.59 9.22 8.47
CA ASN A 9 26.47 9.01 9.62
C ASN A 9 25.76 9.10 10.98
N LEU A 10 24.53 9.65 11.03
CA LEU A 10 23.74 9.69 12.27
C LEU A 10 23.27 8.29 12.68
N ASN A 11 23.02 7.40 11.72
CA ASN A 11 22.48 6.06 11.97
C ASN A 11 23.59 5.00 12.16
N THR A 12 24.82 5.24 11.69
CA THR A 12 25.92 4.25 11.77
C THR A 12 26.55 4.11 13.16
N ASN A 13 26.28 5.05 14.07
CA ASN A 13 26.84 5.08 15.43
C ASN A 13 25.81 4.73 16.52
N GLU A 14 24.71 4.07 16.17
CA GLU A 14 23.67 3.69 17.11
C GLU A 14 24.11 2.53 18.02
N LYS A 15 23.96 2.70 19.34
CA LYS A 15 24.21 1.66 20.35
C LYS A 15 22.91 1.17 20.97
N THR A 16 22.86 -0.09 21.37
CA THR A 16 21.70 -0.66 22.04
C THR A 16 21.63 -0.21 23.50
N VAL A 17 20.47 0.28 23.92
CA VAL A 17 20.16 0.63 25.32
C VAL A 17 19.47 -0.56 25.98
N TRP A 18 20.26 -1.46 26.57
CA TRP A 18 19.74 -2.72 27.12
C TRP A 18 18.67 -2.55 28.20
N GLY A 19 18.70 -1.45 28.97
CA GLY A 19 17.62 -1.13 29.91
C GLY A 19 16.27 -0.93 29.22
N ASN A 20 16.24 -0.17 28.12
CA ASN A 20 15.03 0.03 27.32
C ASN A 20 14.58 -1.28 26.66
N VAL A 21 15.53 -2.09 26.15
CA VAL A 21 15.23 -3.42 25.59
C VAL A 21 14.55 -4.29 26.64
N ALA A 22 15.16 -4.47 27.80
CA ALA A 22 14.61 -5.29 28.88
C ALA A 22 13.23 -4.79 29.28
N PHE A 23 13.07 -3.49 29.49
CA PHE A 23 11.79 -2.92 29.91
C PHE A 23 10.68 -3.09 28.87
N LEU A 24 10.94 -2.77 27.60
CA LEU A 24 9.94 -2.81 26.52
C LEU A 24 9.65 -4.23 26.00
N VAL A 25 10.52 -5.21 26.26
CA VAL A 25 10.28 -6.63 25.92
C VAL A 25 9.65 -7.37 27.09
N LEU A 26 10.14 -7.18 28.32
CA LEU A 26 9.66 -7.91 29.48
C LEU A 26 8.28 -7.43 29.94
N THR A 27 7.96 -6.14 29.84
CA THR A 27 6.65 -5.66 30.30
C THR A 27 5.46 -6.18 29.48
N PRO A 28 5.49 -6.26 28.12
CA PRO A 28 4.43 -6.92 27.38
C PRO A 28 4.37 -8.43 27.65
N ILE A 29 5.52 -9.12 27.77
CA ILE A 29 5.55 -10.55 28.12
C ILE A 29 4.91 -10.77 29.49
N ALA A 30 5.26 -9.96 30.48
CA ALA A 30 4.66 -10.02 31.81
C ALA A 30 3.16 -9.74 31.75
N ALA A 31 2.70 -8.76 30.98
CA ALA A 31 1.27 -8.50 30.82
C ALA A 31 0.53 -9.68 30.17
N LEU A 32 1.11 -10.29 29.13
CA LEU A 32 0.56 -11.46 28.44
C LEU A 32 0.47 -12.71 29.33
N ILE A 33 1.29 -12.79 30.38
CA ILE A 33 1.28 -13.90 31.34
C ILE A 33 0.39 -13.58 32.54
N LEU A 34 0.63 -12.43 33.20
CA LEU A 34 0.01 -12.07 34.47
C LEU A 34 -1.46 -11.68 34.33
N VAL A 35 -1.88 -11.06 33.22
CA VAL A 35 -3.29 -10.70 33.03
C VAL A 35 -4.17 -11.95 32.86
N PRO A 36 -3.84 -12.92 31.98
CA PRO A 36 -4.61 -14.16 31.91
C PRO A 36 -4.52 -15.00 33.18
N TRP A 37 -3.33 -15.10 33.79
CA TRP A 37 -3.16 -15.81 35.06
C TRP A 37 -4.07 -15.23 36.16
N PHE A 38 -4.11 -13.90 36.29
CA PHE A 38 -4.99 -13.25 37.25
C PHE A 38 -6.45 -13.52 36.94
N ALA A 39 -6.86 -13.44 35.66
CA ALA A 39 -8.23 -13.73 35.23
C ALA A 39 -8.68 -15.17 35.54
N MET A 40 -7.75 -16.13 35.55
CA MET A 40 -8.02 -17.54 35.85
C MET A 40 -8.05 -17.85 37.35
N THR A 41 -7.39 -17.04 38.18
CA THR A 41 -7.17 -17.33 39.62
C THR A 41 -7.93 -16.38 40.54
N HIS A 42 -8.32 -15.21 40.05
CA HIS A 42 -8.96 -14.13 40.80
C HIS A 42 -10.12 -13.54 40.00
N THR A 43 -11.07 -12.89 40.69
CA THR A 43 -12.15 -12.17 40.01
C THR A 43 -11.66 -10.81 39.53
N ILE A 44 -11.83 -10.53 38.23
CA ILE A 44 -11.58 -9.19 37.69
C ILE A 44 -12.69 -8.27 38.18
N GLN A 45 -12.34 -7.37 39.10
CA GLN A 45 -13.24 -6.34 39.58
C GLN A 45 -13.42 -5.23 38.53
N THR A 46 -14.60 -4.61 38.52
CA THR A 46 -14.89 -3.42 37.69
C THR A 46 -13.90 -2.29 37.94
N SER A 47 -13.41 -2.14 39.17
CA SER A 47 -12.39 -1.17 39.57
C SER A 47 -11.09 -1.31 38.77
N HIS A 48 -10.62 -2.53 38.48
CA HIS A 48 -9.42 -2.79 37.68
C HIS A 48 -9.56 -2.22 36.27
N ILE A 49 -10.71 -2.47 35.64
CA ILE A 49 -11.00 -2.05 34.27
C ILE A 49 -11.13 -0.53 34.22
N VAL A 50 -11.95 0.06 35.11
CA VAL A 50 -12.18 1.50 35.14
C VAL A 50 -10.88 2.26 35.42
N ALA A 51 -10.11 1.85 36.43
CA ALA A 51 -8.83 2.49 36.75
C ALA A 51 -7.83 2.37 35.59
N THR A 52 -7.75 1.21 34.94
CA THR A 52 -6.91 1.00 33.75
C THR A 52 -7.28 1.98 32.64
N LEU A 53 -8.56 2.07 32.29
CA LEU A 53 -9.04 2.95 31.22
C LEU A 53 -8.81 4.43 31.56
N VAL A 54 -9.15 4.85 32.78
CA VAL A 54 -8.98 6.25 33.21
C VAL A 54 -7.50 6.65 33.20
N LEU A 55 -6.62 5.82 33.76
CA LEU A 55 -5.19 6.11 33.80
C LEU A 55 -4.53 5.99 32.43
N TRP A 56 -5.01 5.09 31.57
CA TRP A 56 -4.59 5.00 30.18
C TRP A 56 -4.92 6.29 29.42
N TRP A 57 -6.16 6.79 29.54
CA TRP A 57 -6.59 8.06 28.97
C TRP A 57 -5.84 9.24 29.56
N ALA A 58 -5.60 9.27 30.88
CA ALA A 58 -4.87 10.35 31.53
C ALA A 58 -3.42 10.44 31.03
N ALA A 59 -2.72 9.31 30.93
CA ALA A 59 -1.35 9.26 30.38
C ALA A 59 -1.34 9.62 28.88
N GLY A 60 -2.30 9.10 28.11
CA GLY A 60 -2.48 9.42 26.70
C GLY A 60 -2.68 10.91 26.45
N LEU A 61 -3.61 11.55 27.16
CA LEU A 61 -3.83 12.99 27.12
C LEU A 61 -2.60 13.77 27.63
N GLY A 62 -1.87 13.22 28.60
CA GLY A 62 -0.54 13.69 29.02
C GLY A 62 0.41 13.92 27.83
N ILE A 63 0.47 12.94 26.94
CA ILE A 63 1.25 13.00 25.71
C ILE A 63 0.60 13.94 24.68
N THR A 64 -0.67 13.76 24.35
CA THR A 64 -1.30 14.47 23.22
C THR A 64 -1.51 15.97 23.51
N VAL A 65 -2.13 16.30 24.64
CA VAL A 65 -2.43 17.68 25.03
C VAL A 65 -1.16 18.38 25.53
N GLY A 66 -0.33 17.66 26.28
CA GLY A 66 0.91 18.17 26.87
C GLY A 66 2.09 18.10 25.91
N TYR A 67 2.78 16.96 25.90
CA TYR A 67 4.10 16.82 25.25
C TYR A 67 4.05 17.20 23.78
N HIS A 68 3.01 16.76 23.09
CA HIS A 68 2.83 16.98 21.67
C HIS A 68 2.38 18.41 21.36
N ARG A 69 1.15 18.80 21.72
CA ARG A 69 0.56 20.06 21.26
C ARG A 69 1.07 21.29 22.02
N LEU A 70 1.24 21.20 23.34
CA LEU A 70 1.66 22.32 24.18
C LEU A 70 3.17 22.56 24.10
N PHE A 71 3.97 21.53 24.34
CA PHE A 71 5.42 21.68 24.48
C PHE A 71 6.16 21.54 23.15
N SER A 72 5.81 20.55 22.31
CA SER A 72 6.51 20.36 21.03
C SER A 72 6.11 21.40 19.99
N HIS A 73 4.81 21.53 19.71
CA HIS A 73 4.30 22.38 18.62
C HIS A 73 3.85 23.78 19.06
N ARG A 74 3.68 24.01 20.37
CA ARG A 74 3.31 25.32 20.92
C ARG A 74 2.02 25.88 20.29
N THR A 75 1.05 25.00 20.09
CA THR A 75 -0.20 25.31 19.38
C THR A 75 -1.19 26.09 20.25
N TYR A 76 -0.93 26.19 21.55
CA TYR A 76 -1.67 27.04 22.48
C TYR A 76 -0.77 27.41 23.67
N LYS A 77 -1.23 28.36 24.48
CA LYS A 77 -0.61 28.75 25.75
C LYS A 77 -1.50 28.36 26.92
N ALA A 78 -0.88 28.03 28.05
CA ALA A 78 -1.57 27.59 29.26
C ALA A 78 -0.84 28.13 30.52
N PRO A 79 -1.56 28.31 31.65
CA PRO A 79 -0.96 28.72 32.91
C PRO A 79 -0.06 27.61 33.48
N THR A 80 0.82 28.00 34.40
CA THR A 80 1.82 27.12 35.02
C THR A 80 1.21 25.86 35.64
N TRP A 81 0.10 25.96 36.37
CA TRP A 81 -0.54 24.80 37.00
C TRP A 81 -1.04 23.77 35.96
N PHE A 82 -1.60 24.23 34.84
CA PHE A 82 -2.10 23.36 33.78
C PHE A 82 -0.94 22.61 33.14
N ARG A 83 0.15 23.31 32.87
CA ARG A 83 1.41 22.72 32.39
C ARG A 83 1.99 21.70 33.37
N PHE A 84 1.95 21.96 34.68
CA PHE A 84 2.37 21.00 35.71
C PHE A 84 1.53 19.72 35.68
N VAL A 85 0.20 19.83 35.55
CA VAL A 85 -0.69 18.67 35.43
C VAL A 85 -0.27 17.80 34.24
N PHE A 86 -0.12 18.38 33.05
CA PHE A 86 0.29 17.62 31.87
C PHE A 86 1.76 17.16 31.91
N ALA A 87 2.62 17.82 32.69
CA ALA A 87 3.98 17.34 32.94
C ALA A 87 4.00 16.04 33.75
N ILE A 88 3.14 15.92 34.77
CA ILE A 88 2.97 14.71 35.58
C ILE A 88 2.26 13.61 34.78
N LEU A 89 1.15 13.93 34.14
CA LEU A 89 0.39 12.95 33.33
C LEU A 89 1.21 12.42 32.16
N GLY A 90 1.99 13.26 31.47
CA GLY A 90 2.89 12.79 30.43
C GLY A 90 4.04 11.93 30.97
N ALA A 91 4.54 12.23 32.18
CA ALA A 91 5.55 11.38 32.82
C ALA A 91 5.00 9.97 33.16
N ALA A 92 3.69 9.85 33.41
CA ALA A 92 3.04 8.56 33.61
C ALA A 92 3.13 7.63 32.40
N ALA A 93 3.37 8.17 31.20
CA ALA A 93 3.53 7.38 29.98
C ALA A 93 4.89 6.65 29.91
N TRP A 94 5.87 7.00 30.75
CA TRP A 94 7.24 6.47 30.68
C TRP A 94 7.87 6.57 29.27
N GLN A 95 7.79 7.75 28.64
CA GLN A 95 8.32 8.00 27.28
C GLN A 95 9.42 9.07 27.26
N ASN A 96 10.27 9.12 28.28
CA ASN A 96 11.24 10.18 28.57
C ASN A 96 10.60 11.48 29.08
N SER A 97 11.47 12.39 29.52
CA SER A 97 11.10 13.74 29.95
C SER A 97 10.48 14.56 28.80
N ILE A 98 9.80 15.66 29.14
CA ILE A 98 9.26 16.61 28.17
C ILE A 98 10.35 17.05 27.19
N ILE A 99 11.51 17.46 27.70
CA ILE A 99 12.61 18.01 26.89
C ILE A 99 13.09 16.96 25.88
N THR A 100 13.36 15.74 26.34
CA THR A 100 13.86 14.64 25.49
C THR A 100 12.82 14.23 24.45
N TRP A 101 11.57 14.05 24.86
CA TRP A 101 10.47 13.66 23.96
C TRP A 101 10.24 14.73 22.88
N CYS A 102 10.17 16.00 23.28
CA CYS A 102 9.95 17.10 22.35
C CYS A 102 11.14 17.28 21.39
N ALA A 103 12.37 17.03 21.83
CA ALA A 103 13.54 17.11 20.97
C ALA A 103 13.48 16.05 19.85
N GLY A 104 13.22 14.79 20.22
CA GLY A 104 13.01 13.71 19.26
C GLY A 104 11.85 13.99 18.31
N HIS A 105 10.72 14.47 18.84
CA HIS A 105 9.53 14.78 18.05
C HIS A 105 9.73 15.92 17.05
N ARG A 106 10.38 17.01 17.47
CA ARG A 106 10.74 18.12 16.55
C ARG A 106 11.72 17.68 15.49
N TYR A 107 12.61 16.72 15.79
CA TYR A 107 13.50 16.14 14.81
C TYR A 107 12.79 15.25 13.80
N HIS A 108 11.86 14.43 14.26
CA HIS A 108 10.98 13.66 13.39
C HIS A 108 10.22 14.58 12.42
N HIS A 109 9.58 15.65 12.91
CA HIS A 109 8.87 16.58 12.02
C HIS A 109 9.78 17.30 11.01
N ARG A 110 10.99 17.67 11.43
CA ARG A 110 11.92 18.39 10.55
C ARG A 110 12.49 17.49 9.46
N ASP A 111 12.79 16.25 9.81
CA ASP A 111 13.59 15.34 8.99
C ASP A 111 12.82 14.06 8.62
N VAL A 112 11.48 14.11 8.65
CA VAL A 112 10.53 12.99 8.47
C VAL A 112 10.90 12.12 7.28
N ASP A 113 10.92 10.80 7.48
CA ASP A 113 11.25 9.82 6.44
C ASP A 113 12.62 10.02 5.76
N THR A 114 13.54 10.75 6.40
CA THR A 114 14.95 10.81 6.01
C THR A 114 15.81 10.04 6.99
N ALA A 115 17.11 9.94 6.72
CA ALA A 115 18.06 9.35 7.66
C ALA A 115 18.20 10.14 8.98
N GLY A 116 17.78 11.42 9.02
CA GLY A 116 17.77 12.23 10.24
C GLY A 116 16.54 12.05 11.13
N ASP A 117 15.54 11.27 10.71
CA ASP A 117 14.37 10.96 11.52
C ASP A 117 14.68 9.81 12.50
N PRO A 118 14.66 10.04 13.82
CA PRO A 118 15.02 9.02 14.81
C PRO A 118 14.13 7.77 14.75
N TYR A 119 12.90 7.88 14.24
CA TYR A 119 11.96 6.76 14.14
C TYR A 119 11.33 6.65 12.75
N SER A 120 12.12 6.97 11.72
CA SER A 120 11.77 6.88 10.30
C SER A 120 11.01 5.61 9.93
N ALA A 121 9.80 5.78 9.38
CA ALA A 121 8.98 4.66 8.88
C ALA A 121 9.64 3.94 7.70
N LYS A 122 10.52 4.62 6.94
CA LYS A 122 11.29 4.02 5.84
C LYS A 122 12.32 2.97 6.29
N ARG A 123 12.67 2.91 7.58
CA ARG A 123 13.49 1.82 8.14
C ARG A 123 12.68 0.55 8.45
N GLY A 124 11.38 0.57 8.18
CA GLY A 124 10.47 -0.56 8.34
C GLY A 124 9.59 -0.47 9.59
N PHE A 125 8.62 -1.38 9.66
CA PHE A 125 7.59 -1.38 10.70
C PHE A 125 8.17 -1.56 12.10
N LEU A 126 9.00 -2.60 12.30
CA LEU A 126 9.59 -2.87 13.61
C LEU A 126 10.48 -1.72 14.09
N TRP A 127 11.20 -1.07 13.16
CA TRP A 127 12.01 0.09 13.49
C TRP A 127 11.17 1.23 14.04
N SER A 128 10.20 1.70 13.25
CA SER A 128 9.34 2.84 13.59
C SER A 128 8.40 2.54 14.75
N HIS A 129 8.02 1.28 14.96
CA HIS A 129 7.19 0.89 16.09
C HIS A 129 7.99 0.90 17.39
N ILE A 130 9.08 0.12 17.50
CA ILE A 130 9.69 -0.14 18.81
C ILE A 130 11.22 -0.15 18.85
N LEU A 131 11.93 -0.50 17.77
CA LEU A 131 13.39 -0.64 17.86
C LEU A 131 14.10 0.70 18.03
N TRP A 132 13.55 1.79 17.50
CA TRP A 132 14.14 3.12 17.61
C TRP A 132 14.39 3.56 19.05
N VAL A 133 13.50 3.23 19.97
CA VAL A 133 13.61 3.61 21.39
C VAL A 133 14.56 2.68 22.16
N MET A 134 14.90 1.52 21.59
CA MET A 134 15.92 0.61 22.11
C MET A 134 17.34 1.01 21.69
N LYS A 135 17.47 2.05 20.87
CA LYS A 135 18.76 2.56 20.38
C LYS A 135 19.03 3.95 20.95
N THR A 136 20.31 4.24 21.13
CA THR A 136 20.82 5.59 21.39
C THR A 136 21.88 5.94 20.37
N GLY A 137 22.11 7.21 20.14
CA GLY A 137 23.08 7.70 19.18
C GLY A 137 23.04 9.21 19.08
N PRO A 138 23.88 9.83 18.23
CA PRO A 138 24.00 11.27 18.14
C PRO A 138 22.66 11.99 17.96
N ARG A 139 21.76 11.37 17.18
CA ARG A 139 20.44 11.93 16.93
C ARG A 139 19.44 11.76 18.07
N HIS A 140 19.50 10.64 18.78
CA HIS A 140 18.62 10.37 19.93
C HIS A 140 19.00 11.21 21.16
N GLU A 141 20.28 11.58 21.28
CA GLU A 141 20.83 12.33 22.42
C GLU A 141 20.82 13.86 22.21
N ALA A 142 20.56 14.32 20.98
CA ALA A 142 20.57 15.72 20.62
C ALA A 142 19.37 16.48 21.23
N LEU A 143 19.64 17.56 21.98
CA LEU A 143 18.64 18.41 22.64
C LEU A 143 18.74 19.90 22.22
N ASP A 144 19.48 20.19 21.16
CA ASP A 144 19.78 21.53 20.64
C ASP A 144 18.60 22.18 19.90
N ASN A 145 17.56 21.42 19.53
CA ASN A 145 16.35 21.94 18.87
C ASN A 145 15.22 22.35 19.83
N VAL A 146 15.47 22.35 21.15
CA VAL A 146 14.51 22.72 22.21
C VAL A 146 15.00 23.80 23.19
N PRO A 147 15.70 24.88 22.76
CA PRO A 147 16.21 25.89 23.67
C PRO A 147 15.11 26.65 24.44
N ASP A 148 13.89 26.68 23.89
CA ASP A 148 12.71 27.25 24.56
C ASP A 148 12.27 26.42 25.78
N LEU A 149 12.39 25.08 25.72
CA LEU A 149 11.99 24.20 26.83
C LEU A 149 13.00 24.25 27.98
N TRP A 150 14.27 24.55 27.71
CA TRP A 150 15.26 24.79 28.76
C TRP A 150 15.04 26.10 29.52
N LYS A 151 14.31 27.06 28.93
CA LYS A 151 13.92 28.31 29.60
C LYS A 151 12.64 28.16 30.42
N ASP A 152 11.99 27.00 30.32
CA ASP A 152 10.71 26.72 30.92
C ASP A 152 10.89 26.01 32.28
N PRO A 153 10.54 26.66 33.41
CA PRO A 153 10.77 26.09 34.74
C PRO A 153 10.05 24.75 34.97
N VAL A 154 8.88 24.54 34.35
CA VAL A 154 8.11 23.30 34.50
C VAL A 154 8.81 22.17 33.76
N CYS A 155 9.28 22.44 32.53
CA CYS A 155 10.03 21.45 31.75
C CYS A 155 11.36 21.08 32.42
N VAL A 156 12.10 22.07 32.93
CA VAL A 156 13.36 21.83 33.63
C VAL A 156 13.16 21.06 34.93
N TRP A 157 12.16 21.43 35.73
CA TRP A 157 11.79 20.68 36.94
C TRP A 157 11.45 19.23 36.61
N GLN A 158 10.59 19.03 35.61
CA GLN A 158 10.15 17.70 35.21
C GLN A 158 11.30 16.87 34.67
N HIS A 159 12.21 17.45 33.89
CA HIS A 159 13.39 16.78 33.38
C HIS A 159 14.31 16.32 34.51
N LYS A 160 14.60 17.20 35.49
CA LYS A 160 15.44 16.90 36.65
C LYS A 160 14.86 15.79 37.53
N HIS A 161 13.54 15.75 37.68
CA HIS A 161 12.85 14.82 38.58
C HIS A 161 12.09 13.71 37.84
N TYR A 162 12.35 13.51 36.55
CA TYR A 162 11.55 12.64 35.68
C TYR A 162 11.39 11.22 36.21
N MET A 163 12.50 10.59 36.61
CA MET A 163 12.46 9.21 37.13
C MET A 163 11.66 9.11 38.43
N LEU A 164 11.77 10.11 39.32
CA LEU A 164 11.01 10.13 40.56
C LEU A 164 9.51 10.32 40.27
N ILE A 165 9.14 11.32 39.47
CA ILE A 165 7.74 11.63 39.14
C ILE A 165 7.09 10.42 38.45
N SER A 166 7.76 9.87 37.45
CA SER A 166 7.20 8.80 36.63
C SER A 166 7.07 7.49 37.41
N THR A 167 8.05 7.11 38.24
CA THR A 167 7.96 5.92 39.11
C THR A 167 6.93 6.11 40.22
N ALA A 168 6.90 7.28 40.87
CA ALA A 168 5.91 7.59 41.90
C ALA A 168 4.49 7.52 41.35
N PHE A 169 4.26 8.02 40.13
CA PHE A 169 2.94 7.91 39.51
C PHE A 169 2.61 6.46 39.13
N ASN A 170 3.51 5.78 38.41
CA ASN A 170 3.22 4.45 37.84
C ASN A 170 3.11 3.34 38.90
N LEU A 171 3.78 3.48 40.06
CA LEU A 171 3.68 2.51 41.15
C LEU A 171 2.75 3.01 42.25
N GLY A 172 2.86 4.28 42.64
CA GLY A 172 2.11 4.84 43.76
C GLY A 172 0.62 4.97 43.48
N VAL A 173 0.21 5.48 42.30
CA VAL A 173 -1.22 5.67 42.01
C VAL A 173 -1.96 4.33 41.95
N PRO A 174 -1.51 3.31 41.18
CA PRO A 174 -2.17 2.00 41.20
C PRO A 174 -2.14 1.34 42.59
N PHE A 175 -1.05 1.47 43.34
CA PHE A 175 -0.97 0.94 44.70
C PHE A 175 -2.03 1.57 45.63
N LEU A 176 -2.15 2.90 45.62
CA LEU A 176 -3.12 3.63 46.46
C LEU A 176 -4.56 3.32 46.08
N ILE A 177 -4.88 3.22 44.78
CA ILE A 177 -6.21 2.81 44.33
C ILE A 177 -6.47 1.36 44.77
N GLY A 178 -5.48 0.48 44.65
CA GLY A 178 -5.57 -0.91 45.09
C GLY A 178 -5.83 -1.04 46.59
N LEU A 179 -5.21 -0.21 47.43
CA LEU A 179 -5.54 -0.14 48.85
C LEU A 179 -6.98 0.32 49.08
N ALA A 180 -7.44 1.33 48.35
CA ALA A 180 -8.79 1.86 48.47
C ALA A 180 -9.87 0.87 47.99
N THR A 181 -9.57 0.02 47.02
CA THR A 181 -10.50 -0.99 46.49
C THR A 181 -10.32 -2.38 47.10
N GLY A 182 -9.32 -2.56 47.98
CA GLY A 182 -9.03 -3.83 48.63
C GLY A 182 -8.33 -4.88 47.76
N ASP A 183 -7.78 -4.50 46.60
CA ASP A 183 -7.05 -5.40 45.69
C ASP A 183 -5.85 -4.70 45.05
N VAL A 184 -4.73 -4.70 45.79
CA VAL A 184 -3.46 -4.12 45.33
C VAL A 184 -2.87 -4.92 44.16
N LEU A 185 -2.93 -6.25 44.21
CA LEU A 185 -2.32 -7.09 43.19
C LEU A 185 -3.00 -6.90 41.83
N GLY A 186 -4.35 -6.96 41.80
CA GLY A 186 -5.13 -6.71 40.61
C GLY A 186 -4.89 -5.30 40.07
N MET A 187 -4.87 -4.28 40.92
CA MET A 187 -4.61 -2.92 40.48
C MET A 187 -3.20 -2.72 39.90
N MET A 188 -2.19 -3.33 40.49
CA MET A 188 -0.81 -3.28 39.96
C MET A 188 -0.66 -4.01 38.63
N ILE A 189 -1.38 -5.12 38.42
CA ILE A 189 -1.35 -5.86 37.15
C ILE A 189 -2.10 -5.09 36.04
N PHE A 190 -3.29 -4.58 36.33
CA PHE A 190 -4.14 -3.93 35.32
C PHE A 190 -3.79 -2.45 35.14
N ALA A 191 -3.97 -1.63 36.17
CA ALA A 191 -3.74 -0.18 36.10
C ALA A 191 -2.26 0.22 36.17
N GLY A 192 -1.41 -0.65 36.74
CA GLY A 192 0.04 -0.55 36.68
C GLY A 192 0.58 -1.08 35.36
N LEU A 193 0.76 -2.40 35.25
CA LEU A 193 1.49 -3.06 34.17
C LEU A 193 0.78 -3.00 32.80
N LEU A 194 -0.44 -3.55 32.69
CA LEU A 194 -1.17 -3.61 31.41
C LEU A 194 -1.36 -2.22 30.81
N ARG A 195 -1.74 -1.25 31.65
CA ARG A 195 -1.92 0.15 31.24
C ARG A 195 -0.64 0.79 30.68
N VAL A 196 0.56 0.53 31.24
CA VAL A 196 1.83 1.00 30.64
C VAL A 196 2.00 0.42 29.24
N VAL A 197 1.79 -0.90 29.10
CA VAL A 197 1.94 -1.60 27.81
C VAL A 197 1.00 -1.01 26.77
N LEU A 198 -0.27 -0.78 27.12
CA LEU A 198 -1.24 -0.14 26.23
C LEU A 198 -0.80 1.26 25.80
N VAL A 199 -0.34 2.10 26.73
CA VAL A 199 0.18 3.45 26.40
C VAL A 199 1.32 3.37 25.37
N HIS A 200 2.31 2.50 25.58
CA HIS A 200 3.45 2.37 24.68
C HIS A 200 3.02 1.88 23.30
N GLN A 201 2.32 0.75 23.23
CA GLN A 201 1.96 0.13 21.95
C GLN A 201 1.11 1.08 21.08
N PHE A 202 0.12 1.76 21.67
CA PHE A 202 -0.70 2.71 20.92
C PHE A 202 0.04 3.99 20.54
N THR A 203 0.94 4.51 21.39
CA THR A 203 1.76 5.66 21.00
C THR A 203 2.71 5.29 19.85
N PHE A 204 3.31 4.10 19.91
CA PHE A 204 4.21 3.58 18.89
C PHE A 204 3.50 3.30 17.56
N CYS A 205 2.20 3.00 17.57
CA CYS A 205 1.37 2.94 16.37
C CYS A 205 1.34 4.28 15.60
N ILE A 206 1.52 5.43 16.25
CA ILE A 206 1.59 6.71 15.54
C ILE A 206 2.83 6.78 14.65
N ASN A 207 3.99 6.35 15.15
CA ASN A 207 5.23 6.36 14.37
C ASN A 207 5.22 5.30 13.25
N SER A 208 4.46 4.22 13.42
CA SER A 208 4.46 3.05 12.53
C SER A 208 3.19 2.92 11.70
N VAL A 209 2.07 2.52 12.32
CA VAL A 209 0.79 2.29 11.66
C VAL A 209 0.27 3.57 10.98
N ALA A 210 0.39 4.74 11.62
CA ALA A 210 -0.02 6.01 11.01
C ALA A 210 0.90 6.46 9.86
N HIS A 211 2.00 5.75 9.59
CA HIS A 211 2.87 5.95 8.44
C HIS A 211 2.73 4.83 7.39
N MET A 212 1.78 3.90 7.56
CA MET A 212 1.62 2.74 6.69
C MET A 212 0.16 2.50 6.27
N TRP A 213 -0.79 2.72 7.19
CA TRP A 213 -2.20 2.40 6.98
C TRP A 213 -3.12 3.60 7.19
N GLY A 214 -3.83 4.00 6.13
CA GLY A 214 -4.76 5.12 6.14
C GLY A 214 -4.75 5.87 4.80
N THR A 215 -5.20 7.11 4.82
CA THR A 215 -5.32 7.96 3.62
C THR A 215 -4.37 9.16 3.69
N GLN A 216 -4.02 9.78 2.57
CA GLN A 216 -3.18 10.99 2.54
C GLN A 216 -3.91 12.19 1.93
N PRO A 217 -5.00 12.69 2.52
CA PRO A 217 -5.83 13.70 1.88
C PRO A 217 -5.20 15.11 1.82
N TRP A 218 -4.05 15.34 2.46
CA TRP A 218 -3.42 16.65 2.60
C TRP A 218 -2.05 16.78 1.94
N SER A 219 -1.26 15.70 1.94
CA SER A 219 0.08 15.70 1.35
C SER A 219 0.60 14.29 1.19
N ASP A 220 1.24 13.97 0.07
CA ASP A 220 1.97 12.72 -0.18
C ASP A 220 3.50 12.85 0.00
N ALA A 221 3.99 14.06 0.30
CA ALA A 221 5.41 14.38 0.50
C ALA A 221 6.14 13.51 1.56
N ASN A 222 5.41 12.90 2.49
CA ASN A 222 5.94 11.92 3.44
C ASN A 222 4.91 10.80 3.64
N THR A 223 5.25 9.77 4.41
CA THR A 223 4.46 8.55 4.56
C THR A 223 3.31 8.67 5.57
N SER A 224 3.15 9.81 6.25
CA SER A 224 2.07 10.00 7.23
C SER A 224 0.69 9.85 6.61
N ARG A 225 -0.24 9.23 7.34
CA ARG A 225 -1.58 8.85 6.89
C ARG A 225 -2.62 9.18 7.96
N ASP A 226 -3.79 9.64 7.52
CA ASP A 226 -4.99 9.79 8.35
C ASP A 226 -5.70 8.46 8.50
N ASN A 227 -5.97 8.08 9.75
CA ASN A 227 -6.66 6.86 10.14
C ASN A 227 -7.57 7.11 11.36
N TRP A 228 -8.88 7.13 11.12
CA TRP A 228 -9.88 7.41 12.16
C TRP A 228 -9.94 6.33 13.24
N PHE A 229 -9.72 5.07 12.87
CA PHE A 229 -9.75 3.93 13.81
C PHE A 229 -8.56 4.03 14.77
N LEU A 230 -7.37 4.30 14.24
CA LEU A 230 -6.18 4.55 15.05
C LEU A 230 -6.38 5.77 15.96
N SER A 231 -7.06 6.81 15.47
CA SER A 231 -7.36 8.02 16.26
C SER A 231 -8.13 7.73 17.55
N PHE A 232 -8.96 6.69 17.56
CA PHE A 232 -9.70 6.27 18.76
C PHE A 232 -8.76 5.84 19.89
N PHE A 233 -7.82 4.95 19.60
CA PHE A 233 -6.88 4.42 20.58
C PHE A 233 -5.69 5.34 20.88
N THR A 234 -5.48 6.34 20.03
CA THR A 234 -4.39 7.32 20.15
C THR A 234 -4.89 8.72 20.52
N PHE A 235 -6.13 8.82 21.00
CA PHE A 235 -6.70 10.04 21.56
C PHE A 235 -6.63 11.26 20.60
N GLY A 236 -6.82 11.03 19.30
CA GLY A 236 -6.80 12.09 18.28
C GLY A 236 -5.60 12.08 17.35
N GLU A 237 -4.54 11.34 17.68
CA GLU A 237 -3.26 11.40 16.94
C GLU A 237 -3.27 10.64 15.61
N GLY A 238 -4.32 9.85 15.34
CA GLY A 238 -4.46 9.07 14.10
C GLY A 238 -4.71 9.89 12.84
N TYR A 239 -5.09 11.17 12.93
CA TYR A 239 -5.16 12.08 11.78
C TYR A 239 -3.76 12.64 11.46
N HIS A 240 -2.82 11.74 11.18
CA HIS A 240 -1.41 12.05 11.17
C HIS A 240 -0.97 12.78 9.89
N ASN A 241 -1.65 12.54 8.76
CA ASN A 241 -1.36 13.27 7.51
C ASN A 241 -1.72 14.75 7.62
N TYR A 242 -2.86 15.05 8.25
CA TYR A 242 -3.22 16.45 8.54
C TYR A 242 -2.19 17.08 9.47
N HIS A 243 -1.84 16.39 10.55
CA HIS A 243 -0.87 16.88 11.53
C HIS A 243 0.48 17.21 10.90
N HIS A 244 1.02 16.33 10.06
CA HIS A 244 2.27 16.61 9.32
C HIS A 244 2.14 17.79 8.34
N ALA A 245 0.98 17.96 7.70
CA ALA A 245 0.74 19.08 6.80
C ALA A 245 0.54 20.43 7.55
N PHE A 246 -0.04 20.39 8.76
CA PHE A 246 -0.45 21.57 9.52
C PHE A 246 -0.04 21.49 11.00
N GLN A 247 1.22 21.15 11.27
CA GLN A 247 1.76 20.89 12.62
C GLN A 247 1.60 22.03 13.65
N ALA A 248 1.28 23.24 13.18
CA ALA A 248 1.01 24.40 14.05
C ALA A 248 -0.46 24.52 14.47
N ASP A 249 -1.37 23.71 13.93
CA ASP A 249 -2.77 23.65 14.35
C ASP A 249 -2.88 22.85 15.66
N TYR A 250 -3.66 23.33 16.62
CA TYR A 250 -3.88 22.60 17.89
C TYR A 250 -4.70 21.32 17.72
N ARG A 251 -5.30 21.12 16.55
CA ARG A 251 -6.13 19.98 16.18
C ARG A 251 -5.34 19.08 15.24
N ASN A 252 -5.55 17.77 15.38
CA ASN A 252 -5.05 16.83 14.38
C ASN A 252 -6.06 16.55 13.27
N GLY A 253 -7.34 16.89 13.46
CA GLY A 253 -8.35 16.77 12.42
C GLY A 253 -9.20 18.04 12.32
N THR A 254 -9.49 18.47 11.08
CA THR A 254 -10.23 19.72 10.83
C THR A 254 -11.70 19.65 11.20
N LEU A 255 -12.31 18.47 11.07
CA LEU A 255 -13.75 18.28 11.21
C LEU A 255 -14.10 18.18 12.70
N TRP A 256 -15.27 18.70 13.06
CA TRP A 256 -15.71 18.71 14.45
C TRP A 256 -15.87 17.29 15.01
N TYR A 257 -16.33 16.35 14.16
CA TYR A 257 -16.52 14.93 14.47
C TYR A 257 -15.27 14.08 14.30
N ASN A 258 -14.13 14.64 13.84
CA ASN A 258 -12.88 13.89 13.90
C ASN A 258 -12.55 13.62 15.38
N PHE A 259 -12.63 12.35 15.78
CA PHE A 259 -12.39 11.92 17.15
C PHE A 259 -11.01 12.36 17.61
N ASP A 260 -10.99 13.40 18.44
CA ASP A 260 -9.78 14.03 18.96
C ASP A 260 -10.15 14.64 20.33
N PRO A 261 -10.11 13.83 21.40
CA PRO A 261 -10.37 14.29 22.75
C PRO A 261 -9.44 15.42 23.20
N GLY A 262 -8.18 15.43 22.73
CA GLY A 262 -7.24 16.51 23.00
C GLY A 262 -7.73 17.86 22.45
N LYS A 263 -8.26 17.88 21.22
CA LYS A 263 -8.89 19.07 20.62
C LYS A 263 -10.05 19.56 21.46
N TRP A 264 -10.94 18.67 21.88
CA TRP A 264 -12.12 19.06 22.67
C TRP A 264 -11.72 19.58 24.05
N LEU A 265 -10.76 18.93 24.72
CA LEU A 265 -10.23 19.38 26.00
C LEU A 265 -9.60 20.77 25.89
N ILE A 266 -8.70 20.99 24.92
CA ILE A 266 -8.02 22.27 24.72
C ILE A 266 -9.04 23.37 24.36
N TRP A 267 -10.01 23.06 23.50
CA TRP A 267 -11.06 24.00 23.11
C TRP A 267 -11.94 24.40 24.30
N THR A 268 -12.41 23.42 25.08
CA THR A 268 -13.22 23.68 26.28
C THR A 268 -12.43 24.49 27.31
N ALA A 269 -11.17 24.13 27.57
CA ALA A 269 -10.29 24.90 28.45
C ALA A 269 -10.11 26.35 27.97
N SER A 270 -10.12 26.58 26.65
CA SER A 270 -10.04 27.93 26.10
C SER A 270 -11.32 28.73 26.31
N LYS A 271 -12.48 28.08 26.18
CA LYS A 271 -13.78 28.69 26.48
C LYS A 271 -13.94 29.05 27.95
N LEU A 272 -13.26 28.32 28.84
CA LEU A 272 -13.18 28.62 30.27
C LEU A 272 -12.07 29.64 30.62
N GLY A 273 -11.35 30.18 29.64
CA GLY A 273 -10.27 31.15 29.86
C GLY A 273 -8.97 30.57 30.41
N ILE A 274 -8.84 29.24 30.51
CA ILE A 274 -7.64 28.56 30.99
C ILE A 274 -6.54 28.58 29.92
N THR A 275 -6.87 28.18 28.69
CA THR A 275 -5.92 28.17 27.56
C THR A 275 -6.20 29.32 26.60
N HIS A 276 -5.15 29.86 26.00
CA HIS A 276 -5.25 31.02 25.11
C HIS A 276 -4.31 30.91 23.90
N SER A 277 -4.50 31.80 22.92
CA SER A 277 -3.72 31.83 21.68
C SER A 277 -3.73 30.49 20.91
N LEU A 278 -4.90 29.84 20.84
CA LEU A 278 -5.07 28.60 20.08
C LEU A 278 -4.77 28.87 18.59
N ARG A 279 -3.75 28.20 18.08
CA ARG A 279 -3.35 28.26 16.68
C ARG A 279 -4.20 27.30 15.87
N LYS A 280 -4.84 27.81 14.82
CA LYS A 280 -5.67 27.04 13.90
C LYS A 280 -5.19 27.33 12.48
N ALA A 281 -5.05 26.30 11.65
CA ALA A 281 -4.77 26.48 10.24
C ALA A 281 -5.90 27.31 9.60
N ARG A 282 -5.53 28.30 8.78
CA ARG A 282 -6.52 29.15 8.13
C ARG A 282 -7.39 28.32 7.18
N PRO A 283 -8.73 28.54 7.15
CA PRO A 283 -9.62 27.76 6.30
C PRO A 283 -9.24 27.74 4.82
N ASP A 284 -8.77 28.87 4.29
CA ASP A 284 -8.32 28.99 2.90
C ASP A 284 -7.07 28.16 2.60
N MET A 285 -6.11 28.11 3.54
CA MET A 285 -4.91 27.27 3.42
C MET A 285 -5.25 25.78 3.45
N VAL A 286 -6.15 25.37 4.35
CA VAL A 286 -6.65 24.00 4.45
C VAL A 286 -7.34 23.58 3.16
N LEU A 287 -8.24 24.44 2.65
CA LEU A 287 -9.00 24.17 1.42
C LEU A 287 -8.07 24.09 0.20
N ARG A 288 -7.16 25.06 0.06
CA ARG A 288 -6.17 25.10 -1.03
C ARG A 288 -5.32 23.83 -1.06
N ARG A 289 -4.77 23.41 0.08
CA ARG A 289 -3.93 22.20 0.17
C ARG A 289 -4.70 20.96 -0.24
N ARG A 290 -5.94 20.81 0.22
CA ARG A 290 -6.81 19.69 -0.16
C ARG A 290 -7.12 19.67 -1.66
N PHE A 291 -7.36 20.84 -2.25
CA PHE A 291 -7.57 20.96 -3.70
C PHE A 291 -6.31 20.61 -4.49
N GLU A 292 -5.14 21.12 -4.09
CA GLU A 292 -3.85 20.82 -4.73
C GLU A 292 -3.57 19.31 -4.73
N GLU A 293 -3.75 18.66 -3.58
CA GLU A 293 -3.57 17.21 -3.43
C GLU A 293 -4.58 16.41 -4.28
N SER A 294 -5.85 16.81 -4.24
CA SER A 294 -6.91 16.14 -5.02
C SER A 294 -6.67 16.29 -6.52
N ARG A 295 -6.21 17.46 -6.97
CA ARG A 295 -5.84 17.72 -8.37
C ARG A 295 -4.65 16.88 -8.79
N SER A 296 -3.61 16.78 -7.94
CA SER A 296 -2.42 15.95 -8.20
C SER A 296 -2.81 14.48 -8.42
N LYS A 297 -3.63 13.93 -7.51
CA LYS A 297 -4.12 12.54 -7.62
C LYS A 297 -5.01 12.31 -8.84
N LEU A 298 -5.84 13.30 -9.19
CA LEU A 298 -6.67 13.22 -10.38
C LEU A 298 -5.81 13.21 -11.65
N ALA A 299 -4.77 14.04 -11.73
CA ALA A 299 -3.84 14.05 -12.86
C ALA A 299 -3.17 12.69 -13.05
N ILE A 300 -2.62 12.10 -11.98
CA ILE A 300 -2.02 10.75 -12.02
C ILE A 300 -3.02 9.70 -12.50
N ARG A 301 -4.26 9.72 -11.99
CA ARG A 301 -5.30 8.78 -12.44
C ARG A 301 -5.69 8.96 -13.91
N LEU A 302 -5.68 10.20 -14.40
CA LEU A 302 -5.94 10.48 -15.82
C LEU A 302 -4.79 9.95 -16.69
N ASP A 303 -3.54 10.11 -16.26
CA ASP A 303 -2.37 9.56 -16.95
C ASP A 303 -2.40 8.02 -16.96
N GLU A 304 -2.68 7.39 -15.82
CA GLU A 304 -2.84 5.93 -15.69
C GLU A 304 -3.98 5.42 -16.58
N PHE A 305 -5.11 6.11 -16.61
CA PHE A 305 -6.23 5.78 -17.49
C PHE A 305 -5.83 5.92 -18.96
N GLY A 306 -5.14 6.99 -19.34
CA GLY A 306 -4.60 7.18 -20.67
C GLY A 306 -3.69 6.02 -21.09
N ALA A 307 -2.73 5.64 -20.24
CA ALA A 307 -1.84 4.50 -20.48
C ALA A 307 -2.59 3.16 -20.62
N GLN A 308 -3.63 2.93 -19.83
CA GLN A 308 -4.48 1.74 -19.96
C GLN A 308 -5.26 1.72 -21.28
N VAL A 309 -5.73 2.87 -21.74
CA VAL A 309 -6.41 3.00 -23.03
C VAL A 309 -5.43 2.72 -24.17
N GLU A 310 -4.24 3.34 -24.15
CA GLU A 310 -3.18 3.10 -25.15
C GLU A 310 -2.78 1.63 -25.22
N GLN A 311 -2.60 0.98 -24.07
CA GLN A 311 -2.29 -0.45 -24.01
C GLN A 311 -3.40 -1.31 -24.63
N LYS A 312 -4.67 -0.98 -24.37
CA LYS A 312 -5.81 -1.70 -24.96
C LYS A 312 -5.91 -1.49 -26.46
N VAL A 313 -5.65 -0.27 -26.94
CA VAL A 313 -5.63 0.03 -28.38
C VAL A 313 -4.51 -0.73 -29.07
N ALA A 314 -3.28 -0.71 -28.52
CA ALA A 314 -2.15 -1.45 -29.07
C ALA A 314 -2.39 -2.98 -29.09
N GLN A 315 -3.04 -3.52 -28.04
CA GLN A 315 -3.44 -4.93 -28.03
C GLN A 315 -4.47 -5.23 -29.11
N TRP A 316 -5.48 -4.37 -29.28
CA TRP A 316 -6.50 -4.54 -30.30
C TRP A 316 -5.91 -4.46 -31.72
N GLU A 317 -5.00 -3.52 -31.99
CA GLU A 317 -4.27 -3.43 -33.26
C GLU A 317 -3.45 -4.69 -33.53
N LYS A 318 -2.77 -5.22 -32.51
CA LYS A 318 -2.02 -6.47 -32.63
C LYS A 318 -2.94 -7.66 -32.95
N ASP A 319 -4.02 -7.82 -32.20
CA ASP A 319 -5.00 -8.90 -32.39
C ASP A 319 -5.64 -8.82 -33.78
N TRP A 320 -5.91 -7.59 -34.25
CA TRP A 320 -6.42 -7.33 -35.60
C TRP A 320 -5.41 -7.73 -36.67
N ASN A 321 -4.15 -7.32 -36.54
CA ASN A 321 -3.08 -7.67 -37.48
C ASN A 321 -2.80 -9.18 -37.52
N GLU A 322 -2.81 -9.86 -36.37
CA GLU A 322 -2.66 -11.33 -36.31
C GLU A 322 -3.84 -12.03 -36.99
N LYS A 323 -5.08 -11.59 -36.74
CA LYS A 323 -6.28 -12.19 -37.33
C LYS A 323 -6.35 -11.98 -38.85
N THR A 324 -6.00 -10.78 -39.32
CA THR A 324 -5.95 -10.46 -40.75
C THR A 324 -4.83 -11.25 -41.45
N GLN A 325 -3.66 -11.38 -40.82
CA GLN A 325 -2.57 -12.22 -41.32
C GLN A 325 -2.96 -13.71 -41.39
N MET A 326 -3.58 -14.26 -40.34
CA MET A 326 -4.06 -15.65 -40.33
C MET A 326 -5.10 -15.90 -41.42
N LEU A 327 -6.02 -14.95 -41.64
CA LEU A 327 -7.01 -15.05 -42.71
C LEU A 327 -6.31 -15.06 -44.08
N SER A 328 -5.38 -14.13 -44.31
CA SER A 328 -4.59 -14.05 -45.54
C SER A 328 -3.79 -15.34 -45.80
N ASP A 329 -3.11 -15.87 -44.80
CA ASP A 329 -2.31 -17.11 -44.90
C ASP A 329 -3.20 -18.33 -45.16
N SER A 330 -4.38 -18.40 -44.53
CA SER A 330 -5.36 -19.45 -44.78
C SER A 330 -5.88 -19.42 -46.22
N MET A 331 -6.23 -18.23 -46.73
CA MET A 331 -6.69 -18.05 -48.10
C MET A 331 -5.60 -18.41 -49.12
N ARG A 332 -4.36 -17.97 -48.88
CA ARG A 332 -3.20 -18.35 -49.70
C ARG A 332 -3.01 -19.87 -49.75
N THR A 333 -3.09 -20.52 -48.58
CA THR A 333 -2.96 -21.98 -48.49
C THR A 333 -4.07 -22.68 -49.28
N GLN A 334 -5.32 -22.21 -49.19
CA GLN A 334 -6.44 -22.78 -49.96
C GLN A 334 -6.22 -22.64 -51.46
N LEU A 335 -5.72 -21.49 -51.93
CA LEU A 335 -5.40 -21.26 -53.34
C LEU A 335 -4.27 -22.18 -53.83
N GLU A 336 -3.18 -22.31 -53.07
CA GLU A 336 -2.06 -23.19 -53.41
C GLU A 336 -2.51 -24.67 -53.51
N HIS A 337 -3.37 -25.13 -52.60
CA HIS A 337 -3.93 -26.50 -52.65
C HIS A 337 -4.88 -26.70 -53.85
N ALA A 338 -5.68 -25.68 -54.18
CA ALA A 338 -6.58 -25.75 -55.33
C ALA A 338 -5.80 -25.77 -56.65
N GLU A 339 -4.74 -24.95 -56.76
CA GLU A 339 -3.84 -24.92 -57.93
C GLU A 339 -3.12 -26.26 -58.11
N THR A 340 -2.55 -26.81 -57.03
CA THR A 340 -1.87 -28.12 -57.07
C THR A 340 -2.81 -29.24 -57.56
N ARG A 341 -4.06 -29.29 -57.06
CA ARG A 341 -5.05 -30.28 -57.50
C ARG A 341 -5.42 -30.14 -58.98
N LEU A 342 -5.47 -28.91 -59.47
CA LEU A 342 -5.73 -28.63 -60.89
C LEU A 342 -4.56 -29.09 -61.77
N GLU A 343 -3.33 -28.78 -61.37
CA GLU A 343 -2.12 -29.23 -62.08
C GLU A 343 -2.03 -30.75 -62.17
N GLU A 344 -2.27 -31.45 -61.06
CA GLU A 344 -2.32 -32.91 -61.00
C GLU A 344 -3.40 -33.46 -61.94
N SER A 345 -4.63 -32.92 -61.87
CA SER A 345 -5.74 -33.33 -62.74
C SER A 345 -5.43 -33.13 -64.22
N LEU A 346 -4.78 -32.01 -64.57
CA LEU A 346 -4.35 -31.71 -65.94
C LEU A 346 -3.20 -32.62 -66.39
N LYS A 347 -2.31 -33.02 -65.49
CA LYS A 347 -1.24 -33.99 -65.75
C LYS A 347 -1.82 -35.37 -66.02
N GLU A 348 -2.71 -35.87 -65.17
CA GLU A 348 -3.40 -37.16 -65.37
C GLU A 348 -4.17 -37.19 -66.69
N LEU A 349 -4.83 -36.08 -67.05
CA LEU A 349 -5.53 -35.95 -68.32
C LEU A 349 -4.58 -36.07 -69.52
N ARG A 350 -3.43 -35.39 -69.46
CA ARG A 350 -2.39 -35.45 -70.49
C ARG A 350 -1.79 -36.85 -70.62
N ASP A 351 -1.52 -37.52 -69.51
CA ASP A 351 -0.97 -38.88 -69.50
C ASP A 351 -1.99 -39.89 -70.05
N THR A 352 -3.26 -39.77 -69.67
CA THR A 352 -4.35 -40.59 -70.22
C THR A 352 -4.51 -40.34 -71.73
N GLN A 353 -4.37 -39.10 -72.20
CA GLN A 353 -4.41 -38.77 -73.62
C GLN A 353 -3.26 -39.43 -74.40
N ARG A 354 -2.04 -39.41 -73.85
CA ARG A 354 -0.86 -40.08 -74.43
C ARG A 354 -1.08 -41.59 -74.52
N GLN A 355 -1.46 -42.23 -73.41
CA GLN A 355 -1.77 -43.67 -73.39
C GLN A 355 -2.86 -44.04 -74.39
N TRP A 356 -3.91 -43.22 -74.51
CA TRP A 356 -4.95 -43.43 -75.50
C TRP A 356 -4.43 -43.33 -76.94
N ALA A 357 -3.56 -42.36 -77.24
CA ALA A 357 -2.94 -42.20 -78.55
C ALA A 357 -2.01 -43.38 -78.90
N ASP A 358 -1.21 -43.85 -77.94
CA ASP A 358 -0.33 -45.00 -78.10
C ASP A 358 -1.13 -46.30 -78.30
N ALA A 359 -2.23 -46.48 -77.57
CA ALA A 359 -3.16 -47.59 -77.77
C ALA A 359 -3.84 -47.54 -79.16
N GLN A 360 -4.19 -46.36 -79.68
CA GLN A 360 -4.68 -46.25 -81.07
C GLN A 360 -3.62 -46.71 -82.08
N ARG A 361 -2.36 -46.33 -81.89
CA ARG A 361 -1.25 -46.75 -82.77
C ARG A 361 -1.07 -48.27 -82.73
N LYS A 362 -0.95 -48.86 -81.53
CA LYS A 362 -0.86 -50.33 -81.36
C LYS A 362 -2.02 -51.08 -82.00
N ARG A 363 -3.24 -50.54 -81.92
CA ARG A 363 -4.42 -51.12 -82.58
C ARG A 363 -4.28 -51.13 -84.11
N PHE A 364 -3.68 -50.09 -84.69
CA PHE A 364 -3.47 -49.99 -86.13
C PHE A 364 -2.40 -50.98 -86.62
N ASP A 365 -1.38 -51.23 -85.80
CA ASP A 365 -0.24 -52.10 -86.14
C ASP A 365 -0.48 -53.60 -85.83
N ALA A 366 -1.61 -53.99 -85.26
CA ALA A 366 -1.91 -55.37 -84.83
C ALA A 366 -2.21 -56.34 -86.01
N SER A 367 -1.50 -57.47 -86.06
CA SER A 367 -1.50 -58.41 -87.20
C SER A 367 -2.46 -59.62 -87.09
N THR A 368 -2.99 -59.93 -85.90
CA THR A 368 -3.95 -61.04 -85.69
C THR A 368 -5.30 -60.54 -85.14
N GLU A 369 -6.40 -61.22 -85.46
CA GLU A 369 -7.76 -60.79 -85.10
C GLU A 369 -8.01 -60.76 -83.58
N GLU A 370 -7.41 -61.66 -82.80
CA GLU A 370 -7.47 -61.62 -81.33
C GLU A 370 -6.78 -60.37 -80.76
N LEU A 371 -5.61 -59.99 -81.29
CA LEU A 371 -4.90 -58.76 -80.90
C LEU A 371 -5.68 -57.51 -81.29
N LYS A 372 -6.34 -57.50 -82.46
CA LYS A 372 -7.21 -56.38 -82.88
C LYS A 372 -8.42 -56.21 -81.96
N LEU A 373 -9.03 -57.31 -81.50
CA LEU A 373 -10.19 -57.25 -80.59
C LEU A 373 -9.77 -56.77 -79.19
N ALA A 374 -8.65 -57.28 -78.66
CA ALA A 374 -8.07 -56.83 -77.40
C ALA A 374 -7.71 -55.34 -77.43
N ALA A 375 -7.00 -54.90 -78.47
CA ALA A 375 -6.63 -53.49 -78.65
C ALA A 375 -7.87 -52.58 -78.85
N LYS A 376 -8.93 -53.07 -79.50
CA LYS A 376 -10.21 -52.33 -79.64
C LYS A 376 -10.91 -52.14 -78.30
N ASN A 377 -10.89 -53.15 -77.43
CA ASN A 377 -11.46 -53.06 -76.08
C ASN A 377 -10.63 -52.12 -75.18
N GLU A 378 -9.30 -52.22 -75.23
CA GLU A 378 -8.38 -51.32 -74.52
C GLU A 378 -8.59 -49.85 -74.93
N VAL A 379 -8.68 -49.58 -76.25
CA VAL A 379 -9.02 -48.26 -76.79
C VAL A 379 -10.36 -47.73 -76.27
N LYS A 380 -11.37 -48.60 -76.14
CA LYS A 380 -12.71 -48.23 -75.68
C LYS A 380 -12.71 -47.87 -74.19
N GLU A 381 -11.98 -48.63 -73.37
CA GLU A 381 -11.80 -48.35 -71.95
C GLU A 381 -10.97 -47.08 -71.72
N LEU A 382 -9.85 -46.90 -72.43
CA LEU A 382 -9.05 -45.67 -72.35
C LEU A 382 -9.83 -44.44 -72.83
N LYS A 383 -10.73 -44.58 -73.81
CA LYS A 383 -11.62 -43.48 -74.24
C LYS A 383 -12.64 -43.12 -73.16
N ARG A 384 -13.15 -44.11 -72.41
CA ARG A 384 -14.03 -43.88 -71.24
C ARG A 384 -13.26 -43.21 -70.11
N ALA A 385 -12.06 -43.70 -69.81
CA ALA A 385 -11.16 -43.12 -68.82
C ALA A 385 -10.79 -41.66 -69.17
N PHE A 386 -10.44 -41.37 -70.42
CA PHE A 386 -10.15 -40.00 -70.88
C PHE A 386 -11.36 -39.07 -70.71
N ARG A 387 -12.58 -39.52 -71.04
CA ARG A 387 -13.79 -38.73 -70.83
C ARG A 387 -14.06 -38.47 -69.34
N ALA A 388 -13.85 -39.47 -68.49
CA ALA A 388 -14.01 -39.35 -67.05
C ALA A 388 -12.97 -38.38 -66.46
N LYS A 389 -11.69 -38.53 -66.81
CA LYS A 389 -10.60 -37.63 -66.37
C LYS A 389 -10.77 -36.20 -66.91
N LYS A 390 -11.26 -36.03 -68.14
CA LYS A 390 -11.60 -34.69 -68.69
C LYS A 390 -12.73 -34.03 -67.90
N LYS A 391 -13.74 -34.80 -67.49
CA LYS A 391 -14.83 -34.30 -66.64
C LYS A 391 -14.31 -33.93 -65.24
N ALA A 392 -13.43 -34.74 -64.66
CA ALA A 392 -12.78 -34.48 -63.37
C ALA A 392 -11.91 -33.21 -63.41
N ALA A 393 -11.07 -33.04 -64.43
CA ALA A 393 -10.26 -31.83 -64.61
C ALA A 393 -11.14 -30.56 -64.76
N LYS A 394 -12.26 -30.66 -65.48
CA LYS A 394 -13.22 -29.54 -65.60
C LYS A 394 -13.89 -29.21 -64.27
N ALA A 395 -14.24 -30.22 -63.46
CA ALA A 395 -14.81 -30.00 -62.13
C ALA A 395 -13.79 -29.34 -61.19
N CYS A 396 -12.54 -29.81 -61.21
CA CYS A 396 -11.45 -29.22 -60.42
C CYS A 396 -11.18 -27.75 -60.81
N MET A 397 -11.24 -27.42 -62.10
CA MET A 397 -11.13 -26.03 -62.58
C MET A 397 -12.28 -25.15 -62.07
N GLN A 398 -13.51 -25.67 -62.04
CA GLN A 398 -14.67 -24.94 -61.49
C GLN A 398 -14.56 -24.75 -59.97
N GLU A 399 -14.05 -25.73 -59.24
CA GLU A 399 -13.76 -25.62 -57.80
C GLU A 399 -12.67 -24.57 -57.53
N TRP A 400 -11.61 -24.54 -58.34
CA TRP A 400 -10.55 -23.53 -58.23
C TRP A 400 -11.08 -22.10 -58.49
N GLU A 401 -11.90 -21.92 -59.53
CA GLU A 401 -12.57 -20.64 -59.80
C GLU A 401 -13.52 -20.23 -58.66
N ALA A 402 -14.20 -21.17 -58.01
CA ALA A 402 -15.05 -20.91 -56.85
C ALA A 402 -14.23 -20.47 -55.64
N SER A 403 -13.13 -21.17 -55.33
CA SER A 403 -12.21 -20.81 -54.24
C SER A 403 -11.60 -19.42 -54.45
N LEU A 404 -11.27 -19.05 -55.69
CA LEU A 404 -10.84 -17.69 -56.04
C LEU A 404 -11.90 -16.63 -55.70
N ARG A 405 -13.17 -16.87 -56.06
CA ARG A 405 -14.27 -15.94 -55.77
C ARG A 405 -14.54 -15.80 -54.28
N GLU A 406 -14.51 -16.90 -53.54
CA GLU A 406 -14.62 -16.88 -52.08
C GLU A 406 -13.48 -16.07 -51.44
N CYS A 407 -12.26 -16.19 -51.98
CA CYS A 407 -11.14 -15.38 -51.54
C CYS A 407 -11.38 -13.87 -51.79
N TYR A 408 -11.83 -13.49 -52.98
CA TYR A 408 -12.13 -12.09 -53.28
C TYR A 408 -13.26 -11.52 -52.39
N ALA A 409 -14.32 -12.28 -52.15
CA ALA A 409 -15.43 -11.87 -51.28
C ALA A 409 -14.99 -11.71 -49.80
N GLY A 410 -14.05 -12.54 -49.33
CA GLY A 410 -13.47 -12.43 -47.99
C GLY A 410 -12.65 -11.16 -47.78
N LEU A 411 -11.95 -10.67 -48.82
CA LEU A 411 -11.18 -9.42 -48.78
C LEU A 411 -12.08 -8.18 -48.70
N GLU A 412 -13.25 -8.21 -49.35
CA GLU A 412 -14.22 -7.09 -49.32
C GLU A 412 -15.02 -7.02 -48.02
N ALA A 413 -15.09 -8.13 -47.25
CA ALA A 413 -15.88 -8.23 -46.01
C ALA A 413 -15.13 -7.80 -44.74
N VAL A 414 -13.85 -7.42 -44.83
CA VAL A 414 -13.08 -6.87 -43.70
C VAL A 414 -13.46 -5.39 -43.54
N PRO A 415 -14.15 -4.97 -42.45
CA PRO A 415 -14.48 -3.58 -42.24
C PRO A 415 -13.19 -2.74 -42.07
N ALA A 416 -13.20 -1.53 -42.63
CA ALA A 416 -12.11 -0.55 -42.52
C ALA A 416 -11.87 -0.06 -41.09
#